data_AF-A0A6L7YSI8-F1
#
_entry.id   AF-A0A6L7YSI8-F1
#
_cell.length_a   1.000
_cell.length_b   1.000
_cell.length_c   1.000
_cell.angle_alpha   90.00
_cell.angle_beta   90.00
_cell.angle_gamma   90.00
#
_symmetry.space_group_name_H-M   'P 1'
#
loop_
_entity.id
_entity.type
_entity.pdbx_description
1 polymer ?
#
loop_
_entity_poly.entity_id
_entity_poly.type
_entity_poly.pdbx_seq_one_letter_code
_entity_poly.pdbx_strand_id
1 'polypeptide(L)'
;MGNTTKRLAVLGSTGSIGTQTLDVVRTFPDEFSAVGLAARYSRSLLESQIQEFRPKMAYCEGSEDEKAFLGEYGCAYCEIDEIAASPDVDIVVAATTGDVAIPATFAGIKAGKDIALANKETVVVAGELVTQAARDCNVSLLPLDSEPNAIWQCLRGEDKVVSKLIITASGGAFRNTPIDLLADVTNEQALRHPTWQMGAKITVDSATMMN
;
A
#
# COMPACT_ATOMS: atom_id res chain seq x y z
N MET A 1 15.16 18.40 17.05
CA MET A 1 14.88 17.03 17.57
C MET A 1 15.53 16.09 16.58
N GLY A 2 16.45 15.22 17.03
CA GLY A 2 17.29 14.42 16.14
C GLY A 2 16.44 13.63 15.15
N ASN A 3 16.69 13.83 13.85
CA ASN A 3 15.90 13.20 12.79
C ASN A 3 16.23 11.70 12.82
N THR A 4 15.41 10.93 13.52
CA THR A 4 15.58 9.49 13.61
C THR A 4 14.92 8.91 12.37
N THR A 5 15.71 8.33 11.48
CA THR A 5 15.25 7.70 10.23
C THR A 5 14.10 6.75 10.53
N LYS A 6 12.95 6.95 9.87
CA LYS A 6 11.75 6.13 10.00
C LYS A 6 11.91 4.84 9.21
N ARG A 7 11.71 3.70 9.87
CA ARG A 7 11.89 2.37 9.28
C ARG A 7 10.57 1.85 8.75
N LEU A 8 10.54 1.56 7.46
CA LEU A 8 9.34 1.17 6.72
C LEU A 8 9.36 -0.32 6.40
N ALA A 9 8.21 -0.98 6.58
CA ALA A 9 7.89 -2.24 5.91
C ALA A 9 6.96 -1.94 4.73
N VAL A 10 7.35 -2.29 3.50
CA VAL A 10 6.55 -2.05 2.29
C VAL A 10 5.94 -3.36 1.82
N LEU A 11 4.67 -3.58 2.16
CA LEU A 11 3.92 -4.76 1.77
C LEU A 11 3.31 -4.55 0.38
N GLY A 12 3.75 -5.31 -0.61
CA GLY A 12 3.43 -5.05 -2.02
C GLY A 12 4.46 -4.15 -2.72
N SER A 13 5.75 -4.32 -2.40
CA SER A 13 6.84 -3.42 -2.84
C SER A 13 7.01 -3.35 -4.37
N THR A 14 6.63 -4.39 -5.09
CA THR A 14 6.72 -4.46 -6.57
C THR A 14 5.47 -3.93 -7.28
N GLY A 15 4.43 -3.55 -6.55
CA GLY A 15 3.23 -2.91 -7.08
C GLY A 15 3.41 -1.39 -7.24
N SER A 16 2.45 -0.74 -7.92
CA SER A 16 2.50 0.70 -8.23
C SER A 16 2.73 1.60 -7.00
N ILE A 17 2.03 1.35 -5.89
CA ILE A 17 2.21 2.12 -4.64
C ILE A 17 3.53 1.75 -3.96
N GLY A 18 3.92 0.48 -3.98
CA GLY A 18 5.18 0.01 -3.40
C GLY A 18 6.40 0.66 -4.06
N THR A 19 6.44 0.70 -5.40
CA THR A 19 7.53 1.35 -6.14
C THR A 19 7.58 2.84 -5.88
N GLN A 20 6.43 3.53 -5.88
CA GLN A 20 6.35 4.96 -5.56
C GLN A 20 6.78 5.25 -4.11
N THR A 21 6.46 4.37 -3.17
CA THR A 21 6.93 4.46 -1.77
C THR A 21 8.45 4.37 -1.72
N LEU A 22 9.04 3.42 -2.45
CA LEU A 22 10.50 3.27 -2.53
C LEU A 22 11.18 4.44 -3.25
N ASP A 23 10.50 5.11 -4.20
CA ASP A 23 10.98 6.35 -4.80
C ASP A 23 11.11 7.48 -3.75
N VAL A 24 10.17 7.58 -2.82
CA VAL A 24 10.26 8.51 -1.69
C VAL A 24 11.42 8.14 -0.77
N VAL A 25 11.58 6.85 -0.43
CA VAL A 25 12.72 6.37 0.39
C VAL A 25 14.06 6.72 -0.26
N ARG A 26 14.18 6.51 -1.58
CA ARG A 26 15.38 6.87 -2.35
C ARG A 26 15.65 8.37 -2.36
N THR A 27 14.60 9.18 -2.41
CA THR A 27 14.70 10.65 -2.44
C THR A 27 15.09 11.23 -1.07
N PHE A 28 14.65 10.60 0.02
CA PHE A 28 14.87 11.06 1.39
C PHE A 28 15.51 9.99 2.28
N PRO A 29 16.75 9.55 1.97
CA PRO A 29 17.41 8.43 2.66
C PRO A 29 17.78 8.72 4.12
N ASP A 30 17.92 10.01 4.48
CA ASP A 30 18.17 10.41 5.87
C ASP A 30 16.88 10.37 6.73
N GLU A 31 15.71 10.40 6.08
CA GLU A 31 14.39 10.42 6.74
C GLU A 31 13.72 9.06 6.77
N PHE A 32 13.93 8.23 5.75
CA PHE A 32 13.29 6.92 5.61
C PHE A 32 14.27 5.81 5.25
N SER A 33 14.00 4.61 5.76
CA SER A 33 14.73 3.38 5.44
C SER A 33 13.76 2.23 5.24
N ALA A 34 13.84 1.52 4.11
CA ALA A 34 13.07 0.32 3.87
C ALA A 34 13.74 -0.89 4.52
N VAL A 35 13.18 -1.38 5.63
CA VAL A 35 13.75 -2.49 6.42
C VAL A 35 13.06 -3.83 6.15
N GLY A 36 11.86 -3.79 5.57
CA GLY A 36 11.07 -4.97 5.20
C GLY A 36 10.40 -4.78 3.84
N LEU A 37 10.55 -5.74 2.93
CA LEU A 37 9.87 -5.72 1.62
C LEU A 37 9.05 -6.99 1.43
N ALA A 38 7.81 -6.89 0.96
CA ALA A 38 7.05 -8.08 0.59
C ALA A 38 6.53 -7.96 -0.84
N ALA A 39 6.72 -9.00 -1.64
CA ALA A 39 6.14 -9.09 -2.96
C ALA A 39 5.73 -10.53 -3.29
N ARG A 40 4.54 -10.68 -3.86
CA ARG A 40 4.06 -11.97 -4.35
C ARG A 40 4.63 -12.32 -5.74
N TYR A 41 4.70 -11.30 -6.59
CA TYR A 41 5.12 -11.43 -7.98
C TYR A 41 6.28 -10.48 -8.31
N SER A 42 6.85 -10.65 -9.50
CA SER A 42 7.95 -9.82 -10.03
C SER A 42 9.23 -9.97 -9.22
N ARG A 43 9.68 -11.22 -9.04
CA ARG A 43 10.91 -11.55 -8.30
C ARG A 43 12.14 -10.76 -8.75
N SER A 44 12.32 -10.56 -10.06
CA SER A 44 13.43 -9.76 -10.59
C SER A 44 13.43 -8.31 -10.09
N LEU A 45 12.24 -7.70 -9.97
CA LEU A 45 12.09 -6.36 -9.42
C LEU A 45 12.33 -6.37 -7.91
N LEU A 46 11.81 -7.35 -7.18
CA LEU A 46 12.07 -7.50 -5.74
C LEU A 46 13.58 -7.66 -5.47
N GLU A 47 14.28 -8.49 -6.26
CA GLU A 47 15.72 -8.65 -6.15
C GLU A 47 16.47 -7.34 -6.37
N SER A 48 16.10 -6.57 -7.40
CA SER A 48 16.67 -5.25 -7.66
C SER A 48 16.43 -4.29 -6.49
N GLN A 49 15.23 -4.32 -5.90
CA GLN A 49 14.90 -3.53 -4.70
C GLN A 49 15.73 -3.96 -3.48
N ILE A 50 15.96 -5.26 -3.29
CA ILE A 50 16.77 -5.78 -2.17
C ILE A 50 18.25 -5.39 -2.33
N GLN A 51 18.78 -5.46 -3.55
CA GLN A 51 20.15 -5.01 -3.85
C GLN A 51 20.35 -3.52 -3.52
N GLU A 52 19.37 -2.70 -3.87
CA GLU A 52 19.40 -1.25 -3.68
C GLU A 52 19.21 -0.85 -2.21
N PHE A 53 18.10 -1.28 -1.60
CA PHE A 53 17.67 -0.79 -0.29
C PHE A 53 18.23 -1.60 0.89
N ARG A 54 18.80 -2.78 0.61
CA ARG A 54 19.38 -3.69 1.62
C ARG A 54 18.47 -3.91 2.84
N PRO A 55 17.19 -4.29 2.64
CA PRO A 55 16.27 -4.53 3.75
C PRO A 55 16.74 -5.71 4.60
N LYS A 56 16.39 -5.70 5.89
CA LYS A 56 16.70 -6.79 6.82
C LYS A 56 15.86 -8.03 6.55
N MET A 57 14.62 -7.84 6.12
CA MET A 57 13.65 -8.91 5.94
C MET A 57 12.94 -8.77 4.59
N ALA A 58 12.60 -9.89 3.97
CA ALA A 58 11.74 -9.88 2.80
C ALA A 58 10.84 -11.11 2.71
N TYR A 59 9.69 -10.91 2.09
CA TYR A 59 8.77 -11.97 1.69
C TYR A 59 8.74 -12.08 0.16
N CYS A 60 8.88 -13.31 -0.34
CA CYS A 60 8.67 -13.66 -1.74
C CYS A 60 7.91 -15.00 -1.82
N GLU A 61 6.86 -15.06 -2.63
CA GLU A 61 6.22 -16.33 -2.96
C GLU A 61 7.15 -17.14 -3.90
N GLY A 62 7.27 -18.45 -3.68
CA GLY A 62 8.16 -19.33 -4.45
C GLY A 62 8.66 -20.53 -3.66
N SER A 63 9.41 -21.41 -4.32
CA SER A 63 10.14 -22.51 -3.68
C SER A 63 11.34 -22.03 -2.85
N GLU A 64 11.93 -22.90 -2.04
CA GLU A 64 13.13 -22.56 -1.26
C GLU A 64 14.31 -22.16 -2.14
N ASP A 65 14.49 -22.82 -3.29
CA ASP A 65 15.52 -22.44 -4.28
C ASP A 65 15.25 -21.05 -4.86
N GLU A 66 13.96 -20.69 -5.02
CA GLU A 66 13.57 -19.36 -5.48
C GLU A 66 13.74 -18.28 -4.40
N LYS A 67 13.89 -18.66 -3.14
CA LYS A 67 14.16 -17.72 -2.03
C LYS A 67 15.64 -17.60 -1.71
N ALA A 68 16.49 -18.49 -2.22
CA ALA A 68 17.92 -18.56 -1.89
C ALA A 68 18.67 -17.23 -2.09
N PHE A 69 18.28 -16.44 -3.11
CA PHE A 69 18.90 -15.14 -3.40
C PHE A 69 18.81 -14.14 -2.24
N LEU A 70 17.81 -14.26 -1.35
CA LEU A 70 17.68 -13.41 -0.17
C LEU A 70 18.93 -13.50 0.73
N GLY A 71 19.43 -14.73 0.91
CA GLY A 71 20.63 -15.00 1.70
C GLY A 71 21.89 -14.38 1.10
N GLU A 72 21.99 -14.27 -0.22
CA GLU A 72 23.12 -13.64 -0.92
C GLU A 72 23.25 -12.15 -0.58
N TYR A 73 22.13 -11.49 -0.28
CA TYR A 73 22.09 -10.08 0.10
C TYR A 73 22.00 -9.86 1.62
N GLY A 74 22.07 -10.91 2.43
CA GLY A 74 21.92 -10.85 3.89
C GLY A 74 20.50 -10.50 4.34
N CYS A 75 19.50 -10.73 3.48
CA CYS A 75 18.09 -10.48 3.75
C CYS A 75 17.44 -11.76 4.31
N ALA A 76 16.79 -11.67 5.46
CA ALA A 76 16.08 -12.81 6.05
C ALA A 76 14.73 -13.02 5.35
N TYR A 77 14.38 -14.27 5.07
CA TYR A 77 13.01 -14.61 4.71
C TYR A 77 12.11 -14.50 5.95
N CYS A 78 10.98 -13.80 5.82
CA CYS A 78 9.95 -13.71 6.86
C CYS A 78 8.57 -13.73 6.21
N GLU A 79 7.57 -14.24 6.93
CA GLU A 79 6.16 -14.11 6.52
C GLU A 79 5.70 -12.64 6.62
N ILE A 80 4.68 -12.28 5.85
CA ILE A 80 4.23 -10.87 5.69
C ILE A 80 3.83 -10.25 7.04
N ASP A 81 3.15 -11.02 7.89
CA ASP A 81 2.72 -10.65 9.24
C ASP A 81 3.89 -10.52 10.22
N GLU A 82 4.93 -11.35 10.11
CA GLU A 82 6.17 -11.21 10.87
C GLU A 82 6.92 -9.93 10.50
N ILE A 83 7.00 -9.61 9.20
CA ILE A 83 7.57 -8.34 8.73
C ILE A 83 6.79 -7.16 9.31
N ALA A 84 5.47 -7.20 9.25
CA ALA A 84 4.61 -6.13 9.76
C ALA A 84 4.73 -5.94 11.28
N ALA A 85 4.92 -7.02 12.04
CA ALA A 85 5.04 -6.99 13.49
C ALA A 85 6.47 -6.73 14.01
N SER A 86 7.47 -6.69 13.13
CA SER A 86 8.88 -6.64 13.52
C SER A 86 9.22 -5.42 14.39
N PRO A 87 10.02 -5.58 15.46
CA PRO A 87 10.49 -4.45 16.28
C PRO A 87 11.36 -3.46 15.48
N ASP A 88 11.89 -3.90 14.33
CA ASP A 88 12.69 -3.09 13.44
C ASP A 88 11.87 -2.14 12.55
N VAL A 89 10.55 -2.26 12.55
CA VAL A 89 9.64 -1.44 11.74
C VAL A 89 8.99 -0.37 12.61
N ASP A 90 8.83 0.83 12.06
CA ASP A 90 8.06 1.93 12.68
C ASP A 90 6.72 2.12 11.98
N ILE A 91 6.70 2.02 10.64
CA ILE A 91 5.50 2.21 9.81
C ILE A 91 5.35 1.03 8.83
N VAL A 92 4.16 0.45 8.77
CA VAL A 92 3.79 -0.57 7.78
C VAL A 92 3.02 0.09 6.65
N VAL A 93 3.56 0.04 5.44
CA VAL A 93 2.88 0.46 4.21
C VAL A 93 2.14 -0.74 3.63
N ALA A 94 0.82 -0.79 3.83
CA ALA A 94 -0.06 -1.83 3.34
C ALA A 94 -0.52 -1.50 1.91
N ALA A 95 0.27 -1.92 0.92
CA ALA A 95 0.08 -1.67 -0.51
C ALA A 95 -0.19 -2.94 -1.33
N THR A 96 -0.50 -4.07 -0.68
CA THR A 96 -0.99 -5.27 -1.36
C THR A 96 -2.43 -5.06 -1.83
N THR A 97 -2.87 -5.87 -2.79
CA THR A 97 -4.25 -5.86 -3.30
C THR A 97 -5.09 -6.95 -2.61
N GLY A 98 -6.39 -6.72 -2.45
CA GLY A 98 -7.31 -7.71 -1.90
C GLY A 98 -7.19 -7.86 -0.38
N ASP A 99 -7.47 -9.07 0.13
CA ASP A 99 -7.57 -9.41 1.55
C ASP A 99 -6.24 -9.77 2.22
N VAL A 100 -5.19 -9.98 1.43
CA VAL A 100 -3.84 -10.35 1.91
C VAL A 100 -3.28 -9.35 2.92
N ALA A 101 -3.62 -8.06 2.80
CA ALA A 101 -3.20 -7.03 3.75
C ALA A 101 -3.84 -7.17 5.14
N ILE A 102 -5.00 -7.83 5.27
CA ILE A 102 -5.80 -7.78 6.50
C ILE A 102 -5.05 -8.39 7.69
N PRO A 103 -4.54 -9.64 7.63
CA PRO A 103 -3.82 -10.23 8.77
C PRO A 103 -2.56 -9.44 9.14
N ALA A 104 -1.79 -9.02 8.13
CA ALA A 104 -0.57 -8.24 8.34
C ALA A 104 -0.85 -6.86 8.94
N THR A 105 -1.95 -6.21 8.54
CA THR A 105 -2.40 -4.94 9.14
C THR A 105 -2.69 -5.11 10.62
N PHE A 106 -3.45 -6.14 11.01
CA PHE A 106 -3.71 -6.43 12.42
C PHE A 106 -2.43 -6.80 13.19
N ALA A 107 -1.50 -7.52 12.56
CA ALA A 107 -0.21 -7.87 13.18
C ALA A 107 0.62 -6.61 13.48
N GLY A 108 0.72 -5.69 12.52
CA GLY A 108 1.38 -4.39 12.72
C GLY A 108 0.71 -3.55 13.81
N ILE A 109 -0.62 -3.46 13.80
CA ILE A 109 -1.39 -2.72 14.83
C ILE A 109 -1.11 -3.28 16.23
N LYS A 110 -1.20 -4.60 16.41
CA LYS A 110 -0.94 -5.27 17.69
C LYS A 110 0.50 -5.09 18.16
N ALA A 111 1.44 -4.94 17.22
CA ALA A 111 2.84 -4.65 17.50
C ALA A 111 3.15 -3.16 17.71
N GLY A 112 2.12 -2.30 17.71
CA GLY A 112 2.26 -0.86 17.98
C GLY A 112 2.82 -0.07 16.79
N LYS A 113 2.64 -0.54 15.56
CA LYS A 113 3.14 0.11 14.34
C LYS A 113 2.07 1.04 13.75
N ASP A 114 2.51 2.20 13.29
CA ASP A 114 1.64 3.05 12.47
C ASP A 114 1.39 2.35 11.12
N ILE A 115 0.16 2.43 10.63
CA ILE A 115 -0.22 1.78 9.37
C ILE A 115 -0.53 2.82 8.32
N ALA A 116 0.26 2.81 7.25
CA ALA A 116 0.01 3.51 6.00
C ALA A 116 -0.87 2.63 5.09
N LEU A 117 -2.17 2.90 5.05
CA LEU A 117 -3.16 2.10 4.33
C LEU A 117 -3.41 2.62 2.91
N ALA A 118 -2.89 1.90 1.91
CA ALA A 118 -3.25 2.08 0.51
C ALA A 118 -4.30 1.07 0.03
N ASN A 119 -4.35 -0.11 0.67
CA ASN A 119 -5.36 -1.13 0.40
C ASN A 119 -6.73 -0.70 0.94
N LYS A 120 -7.63 -0.28 0.05
CA LYS A 120 -9.00 0.14 0.40
C LYS A 120 -9.88 -1.03 0.84
N GLU A 121 -9.63 -2.23 0.30
CA GLU A 121 -10.41 -3.43 0.58
C GLU A 121 -10.38 -3.80 2.06
N THR A 122 -9.25 -3.60 2.75
CA THR A 122 -9.11 -3.76 4.20
C THR A 122 -10.07 -2.84 4.95
N VAL A 123 -10.22 -1.59 4.51
CA VAL A 123 -11.14 -0.62 5.13
C VAL A 123 -12.59 -0.99 4.86
N VAL A 124 -12.91 -1.43 3.64
CA VAL A 124 -14.28 -1.82 3.28
C VAL A 124 -14.73 -3.08 4.00
N VAL A 125 -13.86 -4.09 4.10
CA VAL A 125 -14.20 -5.40 4.70
C VAL A 125 -14.09 -5.38 6.23
N ALA A 126 -13.06 -4.73 6.76
CA ALA A 126 -12.71 -4.81 8.19
C ALA A 126 -12.59 -3.45 8.87
N GLY A 127 -13.15 -2.38 8.28
CA GLY A 127 -12.93 -1.00 8.74
C GLY A 127 -13.23 -0.75 10.21
N GLU A 128 -14.35 -1.25 10.74
CA GLU A 128 -14.69 -1.12 12.16
C GLU A 128 -13.66 -1.82 13.05
N LEU A 129 -13.30 -3.06 12.71
CA LEU A 129 -12.34 -3.86 13.48
C LEU A 129 -10.93 -3.27 13.44
N VAL A 130 -10.46 -2.84 12.26
CA VAL A 130 -9.15 -2.20 12.07
C VAL A 130 -9.10 -0.87 12.83
N THR A 131 -10.15 -0.07 12.75
CA THR A 131 -10.22 1.22 13.45
C THR A 131 -10.26 1.01 14.96
N GLN A 132 -11.03 0.04 15.45
CA GLN A 132 -11.11 -0.26 16.88
C GLN A 132 -9.75 -0.76 17.41
N ALA A 133 -9.13 -1.72 16.72
CA ALA A 133 -7.81 -2.23 17.08
C ALA A 133 -6.75 -1.11 17.08
N ALA A 134 -6.80 -0.21 16.10
CA ALA A 134 -5.87 0.91 16.04
C ALA A 134 -6.00 1.86 17.24
N ARG A 135 -7.25 2.14 17.68
CA ARG A 135 -7.51 2.92 18.89
C ARG A 135 -7.02 2.20 20.14
N ASP A 136 -7.31 0.90 20.27
CA ASP A 136 -6.95 0.10 21.45
C ASP A 136 -5.43 0.00 21.62
N CYS A 137 -4.68 -0.07 20.51
CA CYS A 137 -3.22 -0.12 20.50
C CYS A 137 -2.55 1.26 20.42
N ASN A 138 -3.31 2.35 20.35
CA ASN A 138 -2.82 3.72 20.18
C ASN A 138 -1.86 3.87 18.98
N VAL A 139 -2.25 3.33 17.82
CA VAL A 139 -1.50 3.44 16.57
C VAL A 139 -2.24 4.31 15.56
N SER A 140 -1.49 4.98 14.69
CA SER A 140 -2.05 5.83 13.65
C SER A 140 -2.45 5.01 12.42
N LEU A 141 -3.64 5.31 11.87
CA LEU A 141 -4.02 4.87 10.52
C LEU A 141 -3.87 6.06 9.58
N LEU A 142 -2.92 5.96 8.65
CA LEU A 142 -2.57 6.99 7.69
C LEU A 142 -3.15 6.59 6.31
N PRO A 143 -4.08 7.38 5.75
CA PRO A 143 -4.64 7.09 4.44
C PRO A 143 -3.61 7.38 3.33
N LEU A 144 -3.37 6.42 2.44
CA LEU A 144 -2.52 6.60 1.25
C LEU A 144 -3.32 6.71 -0.05
N ASP A 145 -4.58 6.29 -0.07
CA ASP A 145 -5.47 6.51 -1.21
C ASP A 145 -5.68 8.02 -1.43
N SER A 146 -5.74 8.48 -2.68
CA SER A 146 -5.60 9.90 -3.04
C SER A 146 -6.66 10.80 -2.39
N GLU A 147 -7.93 10.42 -2.49
CA GLU A 147 -9.05 11.22 -2.01
C GLU A 147 -9.14 11.19 -0.47
N PRO A 148 -9.06 10.04 0.22
CA PRO A 148 -8.96 10.01 1.68
C PRO A 148 -7.74 10.77 2.21
N ASN A 149 -6.58 10.68 1.55
CA ASN A 149 -5.38 11.42 1.94
C ASN A 149 -5.54 12.93 1.73
N ALA A 150 -6.16 13.37 0.62
CA ALA A 150 -6.46 14.78 0.39
C ALA A 150 -7.40 15.33 1.47
N ILE A 151 -8.46 14.60 1.81
CA ILE A 151 -9.39 14.96 2.89
C ILE A 151 -8.64 15.02 4.22
N TRP A 152 -7.83 14.01 4.54
CA TRP A 152 -7.04 13.97 5.77
C TRP A 152 -6.10 15.17 5.90
N GLN A 153 -5.41 15.54 4.83
CA GLN A 153 -4.55 16.73 4.79
C GLN A 153 -5.34 18.03 5.01
N CYS A 154 -6.54 18.16 4.43
CA CYS A 154 -7.41 19.32 4.65
C CYS A 154 -7.94 19.43 6.09
N LEU A 155 -8.09 18.31 6.81
CA LEU A 155 -8.60 18.29 8.18
C LEU A 155 -7.49 18.43 9.23
N ARG A 156 -6.25 18.11 8.87
CA ARG A 156 -5.14 18.09 9.81
C ARG A 156 -4.84 19.51 10.32
N GLY A 157 -5.05 19.71 11.62
CA GLY A 157 -4.82 21.00 12.29
C GLY A 157 -6.05 21.91 12.34
N GLU A 158 -7.17 21.50 11.75
CA GLU A 158 -8.45 22.19 11.85
C GLU A 158 -9.22 21.74 13.10
N ASP A 159 -9.90 22.68 13.76
CA ASP A 159 -10.73 22.46 14.95
C ASP A 159 -12.24 22.49 14.64
N LYS A 160 -12.59 22.76 13.38
CA LYS A 160 -13.97 22.92 12.94
C LYS A 160 -14.66 21.58 12.70
N VAL A 161 -15.95 21.53 13.02
CA VAL A 161 -16.81 20.41 12.68
C VAL A 161 -17.00 20.33 11.17
N VAL A 162 -16.73 19.17 10.59
CA VAL A 162 -16.91 18.91 9.17
C VAL A 162 -18.41 18.88 8.83
N SER A 163 -18.86 19.80 7.98
CA SER A 163 -20.26 19.84 7.52
C SER A 163 -20.51 19.00 6.26
N LYS A 164 -19.49 18.81 5.41
CA LYS A 164 -19.57 18.10 4.13
C LYS A 164 -18.19 17.62 3.68
N LEU A 165 -18.12 16.42 3.12
CA LEU A 165 -16.96 15.92 2.39
C LEU A 165 -17.27 15.87 0.88
N ILE A 166 -16.27 16.20 0.07
CA ILE A 166 -16.34 16.11 -1.39
C ILE A 166 -15.31 15.09 -1.84
N ILE A 167 -15.78 13.94 -2.34
CA ILE A 167 -14.95 12.90 -2.92
C ILE A 167 -14.99 13.09 -4.43
N THR A 168 -13.84 13.35 -5.04
CA THR A 168 -13.71 13.50 -6.49
C THR A 168 -13.52 12.15 -7.16
N ALA A 169 -13.89 12.04 -8.43
CA ALA A 169 -13.60 10.87 -9.25
C ALA A 169 -13.23 11.32 -10.67
N SER A 170 -12.34 10.57 -11.35
CA SER A 170 -11.96 10.86 -12.74
C SER A 170 -13.12 10.62 -13.72
N GLY A 171 -14.00 9.66 -13.38
CA GLY A 171 -15.06 9.10 -14.23
C GLY A 171 -14.61 7.90 -15.09
N GLY A 172 -13.32 7.52 -15.01
CA GLY A 172 -12.79 6.35 -15.69
C GLY A 172 -12.79 6.42 -17.23
N ALA A 173 -12.49 5.28 -17.86
CA ALA A 173 -12.41 5.16 -19.32
C ALA A 173 -13.73 5.46 -20.04
N PHE A 174 -14.87 5.22 -19.37
CA PHE A 174 -16.21 5.28 -19.96
C PHE A 174 -17.02 6.51 -19.59
N ARG A 175 -16.40 7.54 -18.99
CA ARG A 175 -17.06 8.79 -18.58
C ARG A 175 -17.94 9.42 -19.66
N ASN A 176 -17.47 9.38 -20.91
CA ASN A 176 -18.15 9.98 -22.06
C ASN A 176 -18.78 8.93 -23.00
N THR A 177 -18.82 7.65 -22.59
CA THR A 177 -19.41 6.58 -23.40
C THR A 177 -20.94 6.64 -23.31
N PRO A 178 -21.65 6.67 -24.44
CA PRO A 178 -23.11 6.55 -24.46
C PRO A 178 -23.61 5.28 -23.76
N ILE A 179 -24.72 5.39 -23.02
CA ILE A 179 -25.26 4.30 -22.19
C ILE A 179 -25.56 3.04 -23.00
N ASP A 180 -26.07 3.20 -24.22
CA ASP A 180 -26.40 2.10 -25.15
C ASP A 180 -25.17 1.32 -25.62
N LEU A 181 -23.98 1.92 -25.54
CA LEU A 181 -22.71 1.26 -25.89
C LEU A 181 -22.01 0.61 -24.69
N LEU A 182 -22.47 0.85 -23.46
CA LEU A 182 -21.84 0.29 -22.26
C LEU A 182 -21.97 -1.23 -22.17
N ALA A 183 -22.96 -1.84 -22.83
CA ALA A 183 -23.15 -3.29 -22.84
C ALA A 183 -22.07 -4.05 -23.64
N ASP A 184 -21.42 -3.37 -24.59
CA ASP A 184 -20.46 -3.97 -25.53
C ASP A 184 -19.00 -3.61 -25.22
N VAL A 185 -18.73 -2.94 -24.09
CA VAL A 185 -17.37 -2.54 -23.73
C VAL A 185 -16.50 -3.76 -23.37
N THR A 186 -15.21 -3.66 -23.67
CA THR A 186 -14.25 -4.75 -23.41
C THR A 186 -13.29 -4.43 -22.28
N ASN A 187 -12.65 -5.46 -21.73
CA ASN A 187 -11.58 -5.31 -20.74
C ASN A 187 -10.42 -4.47 -21.29
N GLU A 188 -10.03 -4.65 -22.57
CA GLU A 188 -8.96 -3.85 -23.16
C GLU A 188 -9.31 -2.36 -23.23
N GLN A 189 -10.58 -2.01 -23.38
CA GLN A 189 -11.04 -0.63 -23.34
C GLN A 189 -11.05 -0.10 -21.91
N ALA A 190 -11.53 -0.88 -20.95
CA ALA A 190 -11.55 -0.51 -19.54
C ALA A 190 -10.15 -0.21 -18.99
N LEU A 191 -9.13 -0.95 -19.47
CA LEU A 191 -7.73 -0.77 -19.07
C LEU A 191 -7.05 0.50 -19.60
N ARG A 192 -7.74 1.33 -20.40
CA ARG A 192 -7.22 2.59 -20.96
C ARG A 192 -7.67 3.79 -20.14
N HIS A 193 -7.16 3.93 -18.91
CA HIS A 193 -7.51 5.09 -18.08
C HIS A 193 -6.97 6.41 -18.68
N PRO A 194 -7.76 7.49 -18.72
CA PRO A 194 -7.37 8.75 -19.39
C PRO A 194 -6.29 9.57 -18.67
N THR A 195 -5.71 9.10 -17.56
CA THR A 195 -4.90 9.94 -16.66
C THR A 195 -3.81 9.15 -15.95
N TRP A 196 -4.16 8.00 -15.40
CA TRP A 196 -3.27 7.24 -14.51
C TRP A 196 -2.84 5.92 -15.14
N GLN A 197 -1.61 5.50 -14.86
CA GLN A 197 -1.16 4.13 -15.09
C GLN A 197 -1.23 3.37 -13.76
N MET A 198 -2.11 2.38 -13.67
CA MET A 198 -2.42 1.67 -12.43
C MET A 198 -2.53 0.16 -12.68
N GLY A 199 -2.69 -0.62 -11.60
CA GLY A 199 -2.96 -2.05 -11.72
C GLY A 199 -4.28 -2.35 -12.43
N ALA A 200 -4.40 -3.53 -13.04
CA ALA A 200 -5.57 -3.89 -13.85
C ALA A 200 -6.90 -3.82 -13.07
N LYS A 201 -6.95 -4.34 -11.84
CA LYS A 201 -8.15 -4.36 -11.00
C LYS A 201 -8.69 -2.96 -10.72
N ILE A 202 -7.85 -2.07 -10.17
CA ILE A 202 -8.25 -0.68 -9.88
C ILE A 202 -8.61 0.10 -11.16
N THR A 203 -7.98 -0.22 -12.28
CA THR A 203 -8.28 0.42 -13.56
C THR A 203 -9.68 0.05 -14.04
N VAL A 204 -10.08 -1.21 -13.91
CA VAL A 204 -11.45 -1.67 -14.22
C VAL A 204 -12.47 -1.07 -13.23
N ASP A 205 -12.16 -1.07 -11.93
CA ASP A 205 -13.05 -0.47 -10.92
C ASP A 205 -13.27 1.03 -11.15
N SER A 206 -12.25 1.75 -11.63
CA SER A 206 -12.36 3.15 -12.02
C SER A 206 -13.28 3.32 -13.24
N ALA A 207 -13.17 2.43 -14.24
CA ALA A 207 -14.03 2.44 -15.42
C ALA A 207 -15.51 2.17 -15.09
N THR A 208 -15.80 1.39 -14.05
CA THR A 208 -17.16 1.09 -13.57
C THR A 208 -17.65 2.01 -12.44
N MET A 209 -16.79 2.91 -11.96
CA MET A 209 -17.02 3.75 -10.76
C MET A 209 -17.27 2.96 -9.46
N MET A 210 -16.83 1.70 -9.38
CA MET A 210 -16.83 0.91 -8.15
C MET A 210 -15.67 1.27 -7.21
N ASN A 211 -14.58 1.84 -7.76
CA ASN A 211 -13.34 2.15 -7.05
C ASN A 211 -13.49 3.04 -5.82
#